data_AF-A0A1I2FFN4-F1
#
_entry.id   AF-A0A1I2FFN4-F1
#
_cell.length_a   1.000
_cell.length_b   1.000
_cell.length_c   1.000
_cell.angle_alpha   90.00
_cell.angle_beta   90.00
_cell.angle_gamma   90.00
#
_symmetry.space_group_name_H-M   'P 1'
#
loop_
_entity.id
_entity.type
_entity.pdbx_description
1 polymer ?
#
loop_
_entity_poly.entity_id
_entity_poly.type
_entity_poly.pdbx_seq_one_letter_code
_entity_poly.pdbx_strand_id
1 'polypeptide(L)' 'MDNHTLLSSFGKWLAPICTKMFTTAVAECQQDKYVKKLTTTAYLKLFLLAQLQNREGLRHIADDVLC' A
#
# COMPACT_ATOMS: atom_id res chain seq x y z
N MET A 1 -6.90 -6.80 19.41
CA MET A 1 -7.43 -5.74 18.55
C MET A 1 -7.64 -6.36 17.18
N ASP A 2 -8.86 -6.41 16.67
CA ASP A 2 -9.20 -7.12 15.43
C ASP A 2 -8.38 -6.61 14.23
N ASN A 3 -7.78 -7.52 13.45
CA ASN A 3 -6.96 -7.21 12.27
C ASN A 3 -7.72 -6.38 11.23
N HIS A 4 -9.04 -6.53 11.15
CA HIS A 4 -9.89 -5.72 10.27
C HIS A 4 -9.97 -4.23 10.69
N THR A 5 -9.86 -3.93 11.98
CA THR A 5 -9.89 -2.54 12.48
C THR A 5 -8.60 -1.81 12.16
N LEU A 6 -7.46 -2.51 12.15
CA LEU A 6 -6.14 -1.99 11.82
C LEU A 6 -6.02 -1.61 10.33
N LEU A 7 -6.51 -2.46 9.42
CA LEU A 7 -6.56 -2.18 7.98
C LEU A 7 -7.49 -1.00 7.64
N SER A 8 -8.64 -0.91 8.31
CA SER A 8 -9.58 0.22 8.20
C SER A 8 -8.94 1.54 8.66
N SER A 9 -8.21 1.50 9.77
CA SER A 9 -7.55 2.69 10.35
C SER A 9 -6.34 3.13 9.53
N PHE A 10 -5.55 2.17 9.04
CA PHE A 10 -4.42 2.42 8.15
C PHE A 10 -4.88 3.07 6.84
N GLY A 11 -5.92 2.53 6.21
CA GLY A 11 -6.49 3.11 4.99
C GLY A 11 -7.00 4.54 5.18
N LYS A 12 -7.59 4.86 6.34
CA LYS A 12 -8.05 6.21 6.68
C LYS A 12 -6.88 7.18 6.92
N TRP A 13 -5.83 6.73 7.60
CA TRP A 13 -4.61 7.52 7.81
C TRP A 13 -3.89 7.84 6.49
N LEU A 14 -3.96 6.91 5.53
CA LEU A 14 -3.35 7.04 4.22
C LEU A 14 -4.18 7.82 3.20
N ALA A 15 -5.48 8.00 3.42
CA ALA A 15 -6.36 8.74 2.52
C ALA A 15 -5.84 10.16 2.16
N PRO A 16 -5.30 10.97 3.10
CA PRO A 16 -4.69 12.25 2.77
C PRO A 16 -3.31 12.16 2.11
N ILE A 17 -2.66 10.99 2.06
CA ILE A 17 -1.38 10.77 1.37
C ILE A 17 -1.64 10.28 -0.07
N CYS A 18 -2.54 9.31 -0.21
CA CYS A 18 -3.09 8.84 -1.48
C CYS A 18 -4.16 9.80 -2.02
N THR A 19 -3.82 11.09 -2.09
CA THR A 19 -4.74 12.15 -2.55
C THR A 19 -5.17 11.94 -3.99
N LYS A 20 -6.24 12.63 -4.39
CA LYS A 20 -6.66 12.74 -5.80
C LYS A 20 -5.49 13.04 -6.74
N MET A 21 -4.55 13.90 -6.33
CA MET A 21 -3.40 14.29 -7.15
C MET A 21 -2.48 13.09 -7.44
N PHE A 22 -2.20 12.26 -6.43
CA PHE A 22 -1.41 11.03 -6.62
C PHE A 22 -2.12 10.04 -7.55
N THR A 23 -3.41 9.80 -7.34
CA THR A 23 -4.17 8.89 -8.22
C THR A 23 -4.28 9.41 -9.65
N THR A 24 -4.39 10.73 -9.83
CA THR A 24 -4.40 11.36 -11.15
C THR A 24 -3.04 11.21 -11.83
N ALA A 25 -1.94 11.46 -11.13
CA ALA A 25 -0.59 11.28 -11.68
C ALA A 25 -0.32 9.82 -12.10
N VAL A 26 -0.74 8.85 -11.29
CA VAL A 26 -0.63 7.41 -11.63
C VAL A 26 -1.41 7.08 -12.90
N ALA A 27 -2.60 7.65 -13.06
CA ALA A 27 -3.44 7.46 -14.25
C ALA A 27 -2.86 8.14 -15.50
N GLU A 28 -2.41 9.39 -15.39
CA GLU A 28 -1.81 10.16 -16.48
C GLU A 28 -0.50 9.51 -16.98
N CYS A 29 0.35 9.06 -16.06
CA CYS A 29 1.59 8.36 -16.40
C CYS A 29 1.36 6.90 -16.81
N GLN A 30 0.13 6.39 -16.79
CA GLN A 30 -0.22 5.01 -17.15
C GLN A 30 0.62 3.96 -16.40
N GLN A 31 1.01 4.24 -15.15
CA GLN A 31 1.94 3.40 -14.38
C GLN A 31 1.38 1.99 -14.13
N ASP A 32 0.05 1.86 -14.06
CA ASP A 32 -0.63 0.58 -13.82
C ASP A 32 -1.07 -0.13 -15.10
N LYS A 33 -0.73 0.38 -16.29
CA LYS A 33 -1.26 -0.09 -17.59
C LYS A 33 -1.03 -1.58 -17.85
N TYR A 34 0.13 -2.11 -17.46
CA TYR A 34 0.51 -3.51 -17.70
C TYR A 34 0.53 -4.36 -16.43
N VAL A 35 0.07 -3.79 -15.32
CA VAL A 35 0.13 -4.44 -14.01
C VAL A 35 -1.20 -5.11 -13.70
N LYS A 36 -1.18 -6.43 -13.51
CA LYS A 36 -2.40 -7.20 -13.19
C LYS A 36 -2.76 -7.23 -11.70
N LYS A 37 -1.77 -7.14 -10.80
CA LYS A 37 -1.97 -7.40 -9.36
C LYS A 37 -1.32 -6.39 -8.41
N LEU A 38 -0.16 -5.84 -8.77
CA LEU A 38 0.62 -4.95 -7.89
C LEU A 38 0.54 -3.49 -8.35
N THR A 39 -0.65 -2.89 -8.27
CA THR A 39 -0.83 -1.48 -8.68
C THR A 39 0.09 -0.56 -7.88
N THR A 40 0.42 0.60 -8.43
CA THR A 40 1.29 1.61 -7.83
C THR A 40 0.74 2.04 -6.47
N THR A 41 -0.58 2.12 -6.36
CA THR A 41 -1.26 2.39 -5.08
C THR A 41 -1.11 1.24 -4.08
N ALA A 42 -1.20 -0.02 -4.53
CA ALA A 42 -0.99 -1.18 -3.67
C ALA A 42 0.47 -1.27 -3.20
N TYR A 43 1.43 -1.02 -4.09
CA TYR A 43 2.84 -0.95 -3.75
C TYR A 43 3.13 0.12 -2.70
N LEU A 44 2.61 1.35 -2.88
CA LEU A 44 2.78 2.45 -1.92
C LEU A 44 2.24 2.07 -0.53
N LYS A 45 1.05 1.47 -0.48
CA LYS A 45 0.43 1.01 0.77
C LYS A 45 1.29 -0.04 1.46
N LEU A 46 1.80 -1.03 0.72
CA LEU A 46 2.70 -2.06 1.26
C LEU A 46 4.01 -1.47 1.74
N PHE A 47 4.58 -0.52 1.00
CA PHE A 47 5.81 0.18 1.39
C PHE A 47 5.63 0.95 2.70
N LEU A 48 4.55 1.71 2.84
CA LEU A 48 4.27 2.47 4.05
C LEU A 48 3.98 1.55 5.25
N LEU A 49 3.32 0.41 5.01
CA LEU A 49 3.13 -0.60 6.03
C LEU A 49 4.48 -1.18 6.50
N ALA A 50 5.39 -1.47 5.57
CA ALA A 50 6.74 -1.95 5.88
C ALA A 50 7.50 -0.97 6.78
N GLN A 51 7.46 0.33 6.42
CA GLN A 51 8.10 1.40 7.18
C GLN A 51 7.50 1.54 8.59
N LEU A 52 6.18 1.49 8.70
CA LEU A 52 5.48 1.61 9.99
C LEU A 52 5.79 0.43 10.93
N GLN A 53 5.99 -0.75 10.35
CA GLN A 53 6.39 -1.97 11.07
C GLN A 53 7.92 -2.09 11.24
N ASN A 54 8.68 -1.08 10.81
CA ASN A 54 10.14 -1.04 10.83
C ASN A 54 10.78 -2.32 10.24
N ARG A 55 10.22 -2.80 9.12
CA ARG A 55 10.71 -3.98 8.40
C ARG A 55 11.82 -3.58 7.44
N GLU A 56 12.85 -4.43 7.32
CA GLU A 56 13.98 -4.20 6.40
C GLU A 56 13.58 -4.21 4.92
N GLY A 57 12.44 -4.81 4.58
CA GLY A 57 11.96 -4.84 3.21
C GLY A 57 10.59 -5.48 3.04
N LEU A 58 10.02 -5.30 1.84
CA LEU A 58 8.69 -5.80 1.47
C LEU A 58 8.57 -7.33 1.54
N ARG A 59 9.67 -8.06 1.37
CA ARG A 59 9.70 -9.52 1.46
C ARG A 59 9.30 -10.01 2.84
N HIS A 60 9.66 -9.28 3.89
CA HIS A 60 9.31 -9.62 5.27
C HIS A 60 7.82 -9.45 5.57
N ILE A 61 7.07 -8.74 4.73
CA ILE A 61 5.60 -8.69 4.83
C ILE A 61 4.99 -10.01 4.33
N ALA A 62 5.60 -10.65 3.32
CA ALA A 62 5.11 -11.91 2.78
C ALA A 62 5.32 -13.07 3.75
N ASP A 63 6.38 -13.03 4.56
CA ASP A 63 6.68 -14.04 5.58
C ASP A 63 5.54 -14.14 6.63
N ASP A 64 4.90 -13.02 6.97
CA ASP A 64 3.76 -12.97 7.91
C ASP A 64 2.45 -13.52 7.31
N VAL A 65 2.32 -13.57 5.97
CA VAL A 65 1.10 -14.01 5.26
C VAL A 65 1.16 -15.49 4.89
N LEU A 66 2.36 -16.07 4.81
CA LEU A 66 2.59 -17.47 4.44
C LEU A 66 2.67 -18.41 5.65
N CYS A 67 2.57 -17.90 6.88
CA CYS A 67 2.34 -18.68 8.10
C CYS A 67 0.84 -18.88 8.35
#